data_AF-Q8DZS7-F1
#
_entry.id   AF-Q8DZS7-F1
#
_cell.length_a   1.000
_cell.length_b   1.000
_cell.length_c   1.000
_cell.angle_alpha   90.00
_cell.angle_beta   90.00
_cell.angle_gamma   90.00
#
_symmetry.space_group_name_H-M   'P 1'
#
loop_
_entity.id
_entity.type
_entity.pdbx_description
1 polymer ?
#
loop_
_entity_poly.entity_id
_entity_poly.type
_entity_poly.pdbx_seq_one_letter_code
_entity_poly.pdbx_strand_id
1 'polypeptide(L)'
;MKQSNHRYHGPLIEFEIEYSYIKIFPWIGLFISCIGLYASNFGDPLGFIKFIFSVCIFVNLVSIIISLFFKKISNFLKKISYILLSLVFLTLIIGFDFIGLAMFLNNRNFGHVQSIYYTEMAKMYIMIMLIIFIVFSGIYYFYYLPKNQGKKWKFNQWKLQKGKKEQLKINYGIIFGLVMLSPVFLVGSIENIFGLIGGVLFTATFPALIVDSLYAAYYIHKHPEYE
;
A
#
# COMPACT_ATOMS: atom_id res chain seq x y z
N MET A 1 24.37 25.23 14.11
CA MET A 1 23.60 23.96 14.05
C MET A 1 23.38 23.61 12.60
N LYS A 2 23.92 22.50 12.08
CA LYS A 2 23.63 22.03 10.72
C LYS A 2 22.14 21.67 10.68
N GLN A 3 21.35 22.43 9.93
CA GLN A 3 19.97 22.08 9.60
C GLN A 3 20.06 20.81 8.76
N SER A 4 19.68 19.67 9.32
CA SER A 4 19.51 18.43 8.56
C SER A 4 18.39 18.69 7.56
N ASN A 5 18.73 18.94 6.30
CA ASN A 5 17.80 19.25 5.22
C ASN A 5 16.98 18.02 4.84
N HIS A 6 16.07 17.60 5.70
CA HIS A 6 15.11 16.53 5.40
C HIS A 6 13.98 17.07 4.54
N ARG A 7 13.54 16.28 3.55
CA ARG A 7 12.39 16.61 2.70
C ARG A 7 11.13 16.63 3.58
N TYR A 8 10.19 17.52 3.26
CA TYR A 8 8.86 17.45 3.89
C TYR A 8 8.20 16.09 3.61
N HIS A 9 7.73 15.45 4.66
CA HIS A 9 6.91 14.24 4.61
C HIS A 9 5.54 14.53 5.23
N GLY A 10 4.54 13.83 4.72
CA GLY A 10 3.14 14.06 5.03
C GLY A 10 2.80 13.82 6.49
N PRO A 11 1.59 14.21 6.91
CA PRO A 11 1.22 14.28 8.32
C PRO A 11 1.01 12.90 8.96
N LEU A 12 0.83 11.85 8.17
CA LEU A 12 0.61 10.48 8.63
C LEU A 12 1.93 9.74 8.84
N ILE A 13 2.90 9.96 7.94
CA ILE A 13 4.16 9.22 7.94
C ILE A 13 5.15 9.96 8.84
N GLU A 14 5.66 9.28 9.86
CA GLU A 14 6.62 9.88 10.80
C GLU A 14 8.03 10.03 10.19
N PHE A 15 8.33 9.21 9.18
CA PHE A 15 9.61 9.21 8.45
C PHE A 15 9.38 9.37 6.95
N GLU A 16 10.35 9.96 6.25
CA GLU A 16 10.30 10.05 4.79
C GLU A 16 10.45 8.66 4.16
N ILE A 17 9.75 8.43 3.03
CA ILE A 17 10.01 7.24 2.24
C ILE A 17 11.39 7.37 1.61
N GLU A 18 12.17 6.32 1.83
CA GLU A 18 13.49 6.15 1.24
C GLU A 18 13.41 5.28 -0.02
N TYR A 19 14.23 5.59 -1.01
CA TYR A 19 14.36 4.76 -2.21
C TYR A 19 14.85 3.33 -1.89
N SER A 20 15.47 3.12 -0.73
CA SER A 20 15.93 1.81 -0.25
C SER A 20 14.78 0.80 -0.08
N TYR A 21 13.55 1.28 0.10
CA TYR A 21 12.35 0.47 0.37
C TYR A 21 11.98 -0.46 -0.79
N ILE A 22 12.34 -0.10 -2.03
CA ILE A 22 12.12 -0.96 -3.21
C ILE A 22 12.96 -2.25 -3.18
N LYS A 23 13.89 -2.40 -2.23
CA LYS A 23 14.57 -3.69 -1.97
C LYS A 23 13.66 -4.71 -1.28
N ILE A 24 12.59 -4.26 -0.61
CA ILE A 24 11.76 -5.10 0.27
C ILE A 24 10.32 -5.15 -0.23
N PHE A 25 9.66 -4.00 -0.39
CA PHE A 25 8.23 -3.94 -0.69
C PHE A 25 7.81 -4.67 -1.98
N PRO A 26 8.61 -4.64 -3.07
CA PRO A 26 8.27 -5.41 -4.27
C PRO A 26 8.21 -6.92 -4.06
N TRP A 27 8.99 -7.47 -3.13
CA TRP A 27 8.91 -8.89 -2.79
C TRP A 27 7.60 -9.24 -2.09
N ILE A 28 7.14 -8.36 -1.18
CA ILE A 28 5.84 -8.51 -0.51
C ILE A 28 4.72 -8.41 -1.54
N GLY A 29 4.77 -7.39 -2.42
CA GLY A 29 3.81 -7.19 -3.50
C GLY A 29 3.77 -8.38 -4.46
N LEU A 30 4.93 -8.92 -4.83
CA LEU A 30 5.05 -10.11 -5.67
C LEU A 30 4.38 -11.32 -5.03
N PHE A 31 4.68 -11.60 -3.76
CA PHE A 31 4.09 -12.72 -3.03
C PHE A 31 2.55 -12.65 -3.01
N ILE A 32 2.00 -11.50 -2.62
CA ILE A 32 0.54 -11.28 -2.58
C ILE A 32 -0.05 -11.38 -3.99
N SER A 33 0.63 -10.85 -5.00
CA SER A 33 0.14 -10.89 -6.39
C SER A 33 0.10 -12.31 -6.96
N CYS A 34 1.05 -13.17 -6.58
CA CYS A 34 1.03 -14.59 -6.94
C CYS A 34 -0.16 -15.32 -6.31
N ILE A 35 -0.50 -15.02 -5.04
CA ILE A 35 -1.70 -15.55 -4.38
C ILE A 35 -2.95 -15.10 -5.14
N GLY A 36 -3.06 -13.82 -5.47
CA GLY A 36 -4.17 -13.28 -6.24
C GLY A 36 -4.31 -13.92 -7.63
N LEU A 37 -3.20 -14.13 -8.33
CA LEU A 37 -3.19 -14.83 -9.61
C LEU A 37 -3.66 -16.29 -9.46
N TYR A 38 -3.23 -17.00 -8.42
CA TYR A 38 -3.70 -18.36 -8.15
C TYR A 38 -5.21 -18.39 -7.88
N ALA A 39 -5.69 -17.48 -7.01
CA ALA A 39 -7.11 -17.35 -6.67
C ALA A 39 -7.99 -16.97 -7.86
N SER A 40 -7.45 -16.25 -8.86
CA SER A 40 -8.17 -15.93 -10.09
C SER A 40 -8.59 -17.16 -10.89
N ASN A 41 -7.94 -18.32 -10.72
CA ASN A 41 -8.40 -19.54 -11.39
C ASN A 41 -9.77 -20.04 -10.88
N PHE A 42 -10.27 -19.48 -9.76
CA PHE A 42 -11.54 -19.81 -9.15
C PHE A 42 -12.48 -18.60 -9.18
N GLY A 43 -13.50 -18.63 -10.04
CA GLY A 43 -14.53 -17.59 -10.08
C GLY A 43 -14.22 -16.35 -10.93
N ASP A 44 -13.19 -16.39 -11.79
CA ASP A 44 -12.85 -15.34 -12.77
C ASP A 44 -13.02 -15.79 -14.25
N PRO A 45 -14.24 -16.06 -14.74
CA PRO A 45 -14.46 -16.55 -16.11
C PRO A 45 -14.03 -15.56 -17.20
N LEU A 46 -14.05 -14.26 -16.92
CA LEU A 46 -13.67 -13.21 -17.88
C LEU A 46 -12.15 -12.91 -17.85
N GLY A 47 -11.42 -13.41 -16.84
CA GLY A 47 -9.97 -13.23 -16.73
C GLY A 47 -9.53 -11.83 -16.30
N PHE A 48 -10.43 -10.97 -15.79
CA PHE A 48 -10.08 -9.61 -15.37
C PHE A 48 -9.17 -9.60 -14.14
N ILE A 49 -9.48 -10.43 -13.14
CA ILE A 49 -8.65 -10.55 -11.93
C ILE A 49 -7.29 -11.12 -12.29
N LYS A 50 -7.26 -12.14 -13.16
CA LYS A 50 -6.02 -12.73 -13.70
C LYS A 50 -5.15 -11.69 -14.40
N PHE A 51 -5.75 -10.85 -15.24
CA PHE A 51 -5.05 -9.76 -15.93
C PHE A 51 -4.47 -8.74 -14.94
N ILE A 52 -5.28 -8.25 -14.00
CA ILE A 52 -4.84 -7.28 -12.97
C ILE A 52 -3.63 -7.83 -12.20
N PHE A 53 -3.70 -9.06 -11.70
CA PHE A 53 -2.59 -9.65 -10.95
C PHE A 53 -1.36 -9.95 -11.80
N SER A 54 -1.52 -10.22 -13.10
CA SER A 54 -0.38 -10.33 -14.02
C SER A 54 0.36 -9.00 -14.16
N VAL A 55 -0.36 -7.88 -14.24
CA VAL A 55 0.23 -6.54 -14.24
C VAL A 55 0.93 -6.24 -12.90
N CYS A 56 0.30 -6.58 -11.78
CA CYS A 56 0.93 -6.41 -10.46
C CYS A 56 2.24 -7.20 -10.32
N ILE A 57 2.27 -8.46 -10.80
CA ILE A 57 3.50 -9.27 -10.83
C ILE A 57 4.57 -8.59 -11.68
N PHE A 58 4.21 -8.11 -12.88
CA PHE A 58 5.14 -7.43 -13.77
C PHE A 58 5.77 -6.20 -13.12
N VAL A 59 4.95 -5.33 -12.51
CA VAL A 59 5.43 -4.12 -11.80
C VAL A 59 6.40 -4.48 -10.67
N ASN A 60 6.06 -5.50 -9.87
CA ASN A 60 6.90 -5.94 -8.76
C ASN A 60 8.23 -6.55 -9.25
N LEU A 61 8.21 -7.37 -10.32
CA LEU A 61 9.42 -7.94 -10.91
C LEU A 61 10.35 -6.88 -11.48
N VAL A 62 9.83 -5.92 -12.24
CA VAL A 62 10.61 -4.78 -12.77
C VAL A 62 11.26 -3.99 -11.62
N SER A 63 10.52 -3.78 -10.53
CA SER A 63 11.02 -3.09 -9.33
C SER A 63 12.13 -3.88 -8.63
N ILE A 64 12.01 -5.20 -8.51
CA ILE A 64 13.06 -6.08 -7.98
C ILE A 64 14.31 -6.00 -8.85
N ILE A 65 14.17 -6.11 -10.17
CA ILE A 65 15.29 -6.05 -11.12
C ILE A 65 16.04 -4.72 -10.95
N ILE A 66 15.31 -3.60 -10.94
CA ILE A 66 15.91 -2.26 -10.74
C ILE A 66 16.62 -2.17 -9.38
N SER A 67 16.09 -2.84 -8.36
CA SER A 67 16.75 -2.88 -7.05
C SER A 67 18.13 -3.58 -7.06
N LEU A 68 18.39 -4.50 -8.00
CA LEU A 68 19.68 -5.18 -8.06
C LEU A 68 20.81 -4.28 -8.57
N PHE A 69 20.46 -3.24 -9.35
CA PHE A 69 21.44 -2.29 -9.92
C PHE A 69 21.80 -1.15 -8.96
N PHE A 70 21.44 -1.25 -7.68
CA PHE A 70 21.59 -0.18 -6.69
C PHE A 70 23.02 0.26 -6.36
N LYS A 71 24.05 -0.53 -6.71
CA LYS A 71 25.45 -0.22 -6.37
C LYS A 71 26.01 1.04 -7.06
N LYS A 72 25.33 1.61 -8.07
CA LYS A 72 25.84 2.76 -8.85
C LYS A 72 24.72 3.76 -9.16
N ILE A 73 24.20 4.40 -8.11
CA ILE A 73 22.99 5.22 -8.23
C ILE A 73 23.31 6.63 -8.76
N SER A 74 22.68 7.00 -9.87
CA SER A 74 22.51 8.39 -10.29
C SER A 74 21.16 8.93 -9.78
N ASN A 75 20.98 10.25 -9.76
CA ASN A 75 19.71 10.87 -9.40
C ASN A 75 18.52 10.39 -10.26
N PHE A 76 18.80 9.99 -11.50
CA PHE A 76 17.82 9.39 -12.40
C PHE A 76 17.26 8.06 -11.85
N LEU A 77 18.14 7.16 -11.37
CA LEU A 77 17.73 5.89 -10.77
C LEU A 77 17.02 6.07 -9.43
N LYS A 78 17.41 7.06 -8.61
CA LYS A 78 16.66 7.43 -7.38
C LYS A 78 15.23 7.85 -7.74
N LYS A 79 15.06 8.76 -8.71
CA LYS A 79 13.74 9.22 -9.18
C LYS A 79 12.88 8.07 -9.69
N ILE A 80 13.43 7.20 -10.55
CA ILE A 80 12.73 6.01 -11.06
C ILE A 80 12.31 5.09 -9.91
N SER A 81 13.18 4.88 -8.93
CA SER A 81 12.89 4.02 -7.78
C SER A 81 11.68 4.53 -6.99
N TYR A 82 11.56 5.84 -6.79
CA TYR A 82 10.39 6.43 -6.14
C TYR A 82 9.10 6.29 -6.94
N ILE A 83 9.16 6.47 -8.27
CA ILE A 83 7.99 6.24 -9.14
C ILE A 83 7.55 4.77 -9.09
N LEU A 84 8.49 3.84 -9.18
CA LEU A 84 8.21 2.41 -9.06
C LEU A 84 7.66 2.06 -7.69
N LEU A 85 8.20 2.65 -6.63
CA LEU A 85 7.73 2.41 -5.27
C LEU A 85 6.27 2.87 -5.09
N SER A 86 5.89 3.99 -5.71
CA SER A 86 4.47 4.40 -5.80
C SER A 86 3.60 3.34 -6.48
N LEU A 87 4.07 2.74 -7.58
CA LEU A 87 3.34 1.67 -8.26
C LEU A 87 3.30 0.38 -7.42
N VAL A 88 4.38 0.04 -6.72
CA VAL A 88 4.45 -1.11 -5.81
C VAL A 88 3.44 -0.97 -4.68
N PHE A 89 3.33 0.21 -4.05
CA PHE A 89 2.30 0.46 -3.04
C PHE A 89 0.88 0.34 -3.62
N LEU A 90 0.67 0.74 -4.87
CA LEU A 90 -0.60 0.50 -5.55
C LEU A 90 -0.87 -1.01 -5.72
N THR A 91 0.13 -1.81 -6.09
CA THR A 91 -0.04 -3.28 -6.17
C THR A 91 -0.39 -3.89 -4.81
N LEU A 92 0.15 -3.34 -3.71
CA LEU A 92 -0.15 -3.79 -2.35
C LEU A 92 -1.60 -3.45 -1.97
N ILE A 93 -2.09 -2.26 -2.30
CA ILE A 93 -3.51 -1.90 -2.12
C ILE A 93 -4.40 -2.89 -2.87
N ILE A 94 -4.13 -3.12 -4.16
CA ILE A 94 -4.90 -4.08 -4.97
C ILE A 94 -4.91 -5.47 -4.33
N GLY A 95 -3.75 -5.93 -3.85
CA GLY A 95 -3.61 -7.21 -3.18
C GLY A 95 -4.40 -7.32 -1.87
N PHE A 96 -4.27 -6.33 -0.98
CA PHE A 96 -5.00 -6.30 0.28
C PHE A 96 -6.51 -6.13 0.09
N ASP A 97 -6.93 -5.28 -0.85
CA ASP A 97 -8.34 -5.09 -1.18
C ASP A 97 -8.94 -6.38 -1.75
N PHE A 98 -8.19 -7.13 -2.55
CA PHE A 98 -8.62 -8.44 -3.05
C PHE A 98 -8.74 -9.49 -1.93
N ILE A 99 -7.78 -9.53 -0.99
CA ILE A 99 -7.88 -10.40 0.19
C ILE A 99 -9.12 -10.01 1.02
N GLY A 100 -9.33 -8.72 1.26
CA GLY A 100 -10.50 -8.21 1.96
C GLY A 100 -11.81 -8.54 1.24
N LEU A 101 -11.82 -8.47 -0.10
CA LEU A 101 -12.95 -8.89 -0.93
C LEU A 101 -13.23 -10.38 -0.79
N ALA A 102 -12.19 -11.22 -0.86
CA ALA A 102 -12.32 -12.67 -0.71
C ALA A 102 -12.90 -13.03 0.67
N MET A 103 -12.41 -12.40 1.74
CA MET A 103 -12.95 -12.56 3.10
C MET A 103 -14.38 -12.02 3.22
N PHE A 104 -14.68 -10.88 2.59
CA PHE A 104 -16.03 -10.28 2.57
C PHE A 104 -17.08 -11.19 1.91
N LEU A 105 -16.65 -12.02 0.96
CA LEU A 105 -17.50 -12.94 0.21
C LEU A 105 -17.50 -14.38 0.77
N ASN A 106 -16.71 -14.68 1.82
CA ASN A 106 -16.37 -16.05 2.27
C ASN A 106 -17.58 -16.93 2.65
N ASN A 107 -18.73 -16.33 2.96
CA ASN A 107 -19.93 -17.05 3.38
C ASN A 107 -20.77 -17.65 2.21
N ARG A 108 -20.26 -17.68 0.97
CA ARG A 108 -21.04 -18.12 -0.21
C ARG A 108 -20.24 -19.08 -1.10
N ASN A 109 -20.18 -20.35 -0.71
CA ASN A 109 -19.78 -21.51 -1.54
C ASN A 109 -18.74 -21.17 -2.63
N PHE A 110 -17.50 -20.92 -2.19
CA PHE A 110 -16.33 -20.70 -3.06
C PHE A 110 -16.11 -21.81 -4.12
N GLY A 111 -16.73 -22.99 -3.94
CA GLY A 111 -16.60 -24.14 -4.82
C GLY A 111 -17.59 -24.26 -6.00
N HIS A 112 -18.65 -23.45 -6.09
CA HIS A 112 -19.72 -23.70 -7.08
C HIS A 112 -20.21 -22.51 -7.91
N VAL A 113 -19.81 -21.27 -7.63
CA VAL A 113 -20.30 -20.12 -8.38
C VAL A 113 -19.23 -19.64 -9.35
N GLN A 114 -19.48 -19.84 -10.63
CA GLN A 114 -18.60 -19.51 -11.75
C GLN A 114 -18.31 -17.99 -11.89
N SER A 115 -18.70 -17.15 -10.92
CA SER A 115 -18.71 -15.67 -11.05
C SER A 115 -18.68 -14.89 -9.72
N ILE A 116 -18.10 -15.43 -8.64
CA ILE A 116 -18.12 -14.80 -7.29
C ILE A 116 -17.66 -13.33 -7.30
N TYR A 117 -16.62 -13.02 -8.08
CA TYR A 117 -16.07 -11.66 -8.20
C TYR A 117 -16.94 -10.69 -9.02
N TYR A 118 -17.98 -11.19 -9.71
CA TYR A 118 -18.89 -10.41 -10.56
C TYR A 118 -20.25 -10.16 -9.93
N THR A 119 -20.44 -10.60 -8.68
CA THR A 119 -21.67 -10.35 -7.92
C THR A 119 -21.86 -8.87 -7.63
N GLU A 120 -23.11 -8.43 -7.44
CA GLU A 120 -23.41 -7.03 -7.07
C GLU A 120 -22.71 -6.62 -5.76
N MET A 121 -22.55 -7.54 -4.80
CA MET A 121 -21.81 -7.30 -3.57
C MET A 121 -20.32 -7.03 -3.82
N ALA A 122 -19.69 -7.79 -4.72
CA ALA A 122 -18.30 -7.58 -5.09
C ALA A 122 -18.11 -6.22 -5.78
N LYS A 123 -19.02 -5.85 -6.69
CA LYS A 123 -19.02 -4.52 -7.33
C LYS A 123 -19.18 -3.40 -6.31
N MET A 124 -20.09 -3.53 -5.36
CA MET A 124 -20.27 -2.54 -4.28
C MET A 124 -19.01 -2.39 -3.43
N TYR A 125 -18.39 -3.50 -3.03
CA TYR A 125 -17.12 -3.47 -2.28
C TYR A 125 -16.03 -2.73 -3.07
N ILE A 126 -15.82 -3.10 -4.34
CA ILE A 126 -14.81 -2.47 -5.21
C ILE A 126 -15.10 -0.97 -5.36
N MET A 127 -16.36 -0.58 -5.56
CA MET A 127 -16.75 0.82 -5.68
C MET A 127 -16.45 1.61 -4.40
N ILE A 128 -16.74 1.05 -3.22
CA ILE A 128 -16.43 1.67 -1.93
C ILE A 128 -14.91 1.86 -1.79
N MET A 129 -14.11 0.83 -2.08
CA MET A 129 -12.65 0.94 -2.00
C MET A 129 -12.10 1.98 -2.98
N LEU A 130 -12.61 2.05 -4.21
CA LEU A 130 -12.23 3.09 -5.17
C LEU A 130 -12.53 4.51 -4.66
N ILE A 131 -13.71 4.73 -4.07
CA ILE A 131 -14.07 6.03 -3.48
C ILE A 131 -13.12 6.39 -2.34
N ILE A 132 -12.85 5.45 -1.42
CA ILE A 132 -11.93 5.64 -0.31
C ILE A 132 -10.52 5.98 -0.82
N PHE A 133 -10.03 5.21 -1.80
CA PHE A 133 -8.73 5.43 -2.42
C PHE A 133 -8.59 6.85 -2.97
N ILE A 134 -9.59 7.33 -3.73
CA ILE A 134 -9.59 8.67 -4.32
C ILE A 134 -9.61 9.75 -3.22
N VAL A 135 -10.50 9.61 -2.24
CA VAL A 135 -10.66 10.57 -1.13
C VAL A 135 -9.36 10.69 -0.34
N PHE A 136 -8.78 9.57 0.09
CA PHE A 136 -7.54 9.58 0.88
C PHE A 136 -6.33 10.03 0.07
N SER A 137 -6.23 9.66 -1.22
CA SER A 137 -5.21 10.20 -2.11
C SER A 137 -5.29 11.72 -2.19
N GLY A 138 -6.50 12.28 -2.33
CA GLY A 138 -6.73 13.73 -2.34
C GLY A 138 -6.37 14.40 -1.00
N ILE A 139 -6.76 13.79 0.13
CA ILE A 139 -6.40 14.27 1.47
C ILE A 139 -4.88 14.32 1.63
N TYR A 140 -4.17 13.23 1.34
CA TYR A 140 -2.72 13.21 1.49
C TYR A 140 -2.06 14.20 0.54
N TYR A 141 -2.45 14.23 -0.74
CA TYR A 141 -1.94 15.20 -1.71
C TYR A 141 -2.07 16.64 -1.20
N PHE A 142 -3.21 17.00 -0.61
CA PHE A 142 -3.44 18.33 -0.04
C PHE A 142 -2.40 18.72 1.02
N TYR A 143 -1.92 17.78 1.84
CA TYR A 143 -0.88 18.04 2.83
C TYR A 143 0.50 18.27 2.21
N TYR A 144 0.79 17.69 1.04
CA TYR A 144 2.06 17.89 0.34
C TYR A 144 2.13 19.22 -0.42
N LEU A 145 1.00 19.91 -0.61
CA LEU A 145 0.99 21.26 -1.21
C LEU A 145 1.82 22.24 -0.37
N PRO A 146 2.66 23.10 -0.99
CA PRO A 146 3.58 24.00 -0.28
C PRO A 146 2.93 24.83 0.84
N LYS A 147 1.68 25.29 0.64
CA LYS A 147 0.92 26.09 1.61
C LYS A 147 0.49 25.33 2.87
N ASN A 148 0.52 23.99 2.84
CA ASN A 148 0.05 23.13 3.92
C ASN A 148 1.18 22.33 4.59
N GLN A 149 2.42 22.46 4.09
CA GLN A 149 3.57 21.78 4.66
C GLN A 149 3.77 22.22 6.12
N GLY A 150 4.05 21.26 6.99
CA GLY A 150 4.18 21.45 8.44
C GLY A 150 2.90 21.21 9.25
N LYS A 151 1.72 21.15 8.62
CA LYS A 151 0.49 20.72 9.29
C LYS A 151 0.62 19.23 9.64
N LYS A 152 0.44 18.87 10.92
CA LYS A 152 0.46 17.48 11.41
C LYS A 152 -0.92 17.09 11.92
N TRP A 153 -1.28 15.81 11.79
CA TRP A 153 -2.53 15.31 12.38
C TRP A 153 -2.41 15.30 13.91
N LYS A 154 -3.52 15.53 14.61
CA LYS A 154 -3.56 15.61 16.08
C LYS A 154 -3.05 14.35 16.77
N PHE A 155 -3.27 13.17 16.21
CA PHE A 155 -2.78 11.91 16.79
C PHE A 155 -1.24 11.84 16.79
N ASN A 156 -0.57 12.40 15.77
CA ASN A 156 0.90 12.49 15.70
C ASN A 156 1.51 13.52 16.66
N GLN A 157 0.67 14.27 17.38
CA GLN A 157 1.08 15.16 18.47
C GLN A 157 0.98 14.49 19.84
N TRP A 158 0.34 13.31 19.91
CA TRP A 158 0.18 12.56 21.16
C TRP A 158 1.48 11.82 21.50
N LYS A 159 2.39 12.50 22.19
CA LYS A 159 3.60 11.88 22.74
C LYS A 159 3.22 11.04 23.97
N LEU A 160 3.10 9.72 23.81
CA LEU A 160 3.22 8.81 24.97
C LEU A 160 4.69 8.75 25.39
N GLN A 161 4.95 8.80 26.70
CA GLN A 161 6.25 8.98 27.37
C GLN A 161 7.38 7.94 27.09
N LYS A 162 7.27 7.07 26.08
CA LYS A 162 8.27 6.03 25.77
C LYS A 162 9.21 6.43 24.62
N GLY A 163 10.42 5.86 24.63
CA GLY A 163 11.47 6.17 23.65
C GLY A 163 11.07 5.84 22.20
N LYS A 164 11.34 6.79 21.28
CA LYS A 164 10.97 6.76 19.86
C LYS A 164 11.27 5.45 19.11
N LYS A 165 12.40 4.79 19.39
CA LYS A 165 12.81 3.55 18.71
C LYS A 165 12.02 2.31 19.15
N GLU A 166 11.53 2.27 20.39
CA GLU A 166 10.71 1.16 20.90
C GLU A 166 9.26 1.27 20.45
N GLN A 167 8.72 2.50 20.37
CA GLN A 167 7.38 2.75 19.82
C GLN A 167 7.22 2.24 18.38
N LEU A 168 8.26 2.38 17.54
CA LEU A 168 8.23 1.97 16.13
C LEU A 168 8.15 0.46 15.93
N LYS A 169 8.95 -0.30 16.66
CA LYS A 169 8.95 -1.77 16.57
C LYS A 169 7.63 -2.36 17.06
N ILE A 170 7.07 -1.76 18.10
CA ILE A 170 5.83 -2.20 18.73
C ILE A 170 4.63 -1.86 17.83
N ASN A 171 4.53 -0.65 17.27
CA ASN A 171 3.36 -0.28 16.46
C ASN A 171 3.32 -0.97 15.09
N TYR A 172 4.43 -1.01 14.34
CA TYR A 172 4.42 -1.69 13.04
C TYR A 172 4.30 -3.21 13.19
N GLY A 173 4.97 -3.80 14.18
CA GLY A 173 4.89 -5.24 14.48
C GLY A 173 3.50 -5.67 14.98
N ILE A 174 2.85 -4.86 15.80
CA ILE A 174 1.49 -5.14 16.30
C ILE A 174 0.45 -4.94 15.19
N ILE A 175 0.55 -3.88 14.38
CA ILE A 175 -0.41 -3.66 13.27
C ILE A 175 -0.23 -4.71 12.18
N PHE A 176 1.00 -4.98 11.75
CA PHE A 176 1.30 -6.02 10.77
C PHE A 176 0.97 -7.42 11.31
N GLY A 177 1.25 -7.68 12.59
CA GLY A 177 0.91 -8.93 13.27
C GLY A 177 -0.59 -9.13 13.45
N LEU A 178 -1.36 -8.11 13.84
CA LEU A 178 -2.83 -8.18 13.95
C LEU A 178 -3.48 -8.46 12.61
N VAL A 179 -3.00 -7.80 11.55
CA VAL A 179 -3.57 -8.00 10.21
C VAL A 179 -3.18 -9.37 9.65
N MET A 180 -1.92 -9.80 9.82
CA MET A 180 -1.44 -11.10 9.31
C MET A 180 -1.92 -12.32 10.12
N LEU A 181 -2.22 -12.17 11.42
CA LEU A 181 -2.73 -13.27 12.26
C LEU A 181 -4.26 -13.43 12.19
N SER A 182 -4.98 -12.43 11.67
CA SER A 182 -6.44 -12.48 11.54
C SER A 182 -7.01 -13.66 10.73
N PRO A 183 -6.36 -14.17 9.65
CA PRO A 183 -6.92 -15.29 8.89
C PRO A 183 -6.90 -16.62 9.62
N VAL A 184 -6.11 -16.76 10.70
CA VAL A 184 -5.90 -18.03 11.41
C VAL A 184 -7.05 -18.33 12.41
N PHE A 185 -7.93 -17.36 12.70
CA PHE A 185 -8.87 -17.44 13.83
C PHE A 185 -10.36 -17.41 13.50
N LEU A 186 -10.79 -17.32 12.24
CA LEU A 186 -12.18 -16.92 11.96
C LEU A 186 -13.00 -17.99 11.22
N VAL A 187 -14.26 -18.11 11.65
CA VAL A 187 -15.34 -18.92 11.06
C VAL A 187 -16.59 -18.03 11.08
N GLY A 188 -17.28 -17.85 9.95
CA GLY A 188 -18.61 -17.21 9.86
C GLY A 188 -18.62 -15.68 9.63
N SER A 189 -19.74 -15.00 9.95
CA SER A 189 -20.04 -13.57 9.66
C SER A 189 -18.98 -12.55 10.10
N ILE A 190 -18.11 -12.93 11.03
CA ILE A 190 -17.00 -12.11 11.52
C ILE A 190 -15.96 -11.89 10.40
N GLU A 191 -15.68 -12.89 9.58
CA GLU A 191 -14.74 -12.79 8.45
C GLU A 191 -15.14 -11.70 7.46
N ASN A 192 -16.43 -11.56 7.21
CA ASN A 192 -16.93 -10.53 6.30
C ASN A 192 -16.63 -9.12 6.83
N ILE A 193 -16.85 -8.91 8.12
CA ILE A 193 -16.58 -7.64 8.80
C ILE A 193 -15.07 -7.35 8.78
N PHE A 194 -14.24 -8.37 9.04
CA PHE A 194 -12.79 -8.23 8.96
C PHE A 194 -12.30 -7.91 7.54
N GLY A 195 -12.86 -8.56 6.51
CA GLY A 195 -12.53 -8.26 5.13
C GLY A 195 -12.85 -6.81 4.76
N LEU A 196 -14.01 -6.32 5.18
CA LEU A 196 -14.42 -4.93 4.95
C LEU A 196 -13.54 -3.93 5.72
N ILE A 197 -13.33 -4.12 7.03
CA ILE A 197 -12.50 -3.24 7.85
C ILE A 197 -11.04 -3.24 7.37
N GLY A 198 -10.51 -4.43 7.07
CA GLY A 198 -9.15 -4.62 6.57
C GLY A 198 -8.92 -3.90 5.25
N GLY A 199 -9.84 -4.06 4.28
CA GLY A 199 -9.81 -3.31 3.03
C GLY A 199 -9.80 -1.81 3.29
N VAL A 200 -10.81 -1.28 3.99
CA VAL A 200 -10.90 0.16 4.32
C VAL A 200 -9.61 0.69 4.94
N LEU A 201 -9.04 -0.03 5.91
CA LEU A 201 -7.81 0.36 6.60
C LEU A 201 -6.64 0.53 5.62
N PHE A 202 -6.41 -0.47 4.75
CA PHE A 202 -5.31 -0.42 3.80
C PHE A 202 -5.53 0.62 2.71
N THR A 203 -6.72 0.66 2.12
CA THR A 203 -7.09 1.63 1.08
C THR A 203 -7.04 3.07 1.59
N ALA A 204 -7.30 3.31 2.88
CA ALA A 204 -7.20 4.63 3.50
C ALA A 204 -5.75 5.02 3.89
N THR A 205 -4.89 4.04 4.21
CA THR A 205 -3.56 4.30 4.77
C THR A 205 -2.47 4.36 3.69
N PHE A 206 -2.46 3.39 2.77
CA PHE A 206 -1.40 3.25 1.76
C PHE A 206 -1.33 4.38 0.73
N PRO A 207 -2.40 5.12 0.40
CA PRO A 207 -2.28 6.31 -0.44
C PRO A 207 -1.29 7.35 0.11
N ALA A 208 -1.06 7.41 1.42
CA ALA A 208 -0.01 8.27 1.98
C ALA A 208 1.36 7.91 1.42
N LEU A 209 1.64 6.61 1.27
CA LEU A 209 2.91 6.10 0.77
C LEU A 209 3.10 6.36 -0.72
N ILE A 210 2.02 6.23 -1.49
CA ILE A 210 1.97 6.57 -2.92
C ILE A 210 2.30 8.05 -3.10
N VAL A 211 1.58 8.93 -2.39
CA VAL A 211 1.77 10.38 -2.50
C VAL A 211 3.17 10.80 -2.05
N ASP A 212 3.70 10.27 -0.95
CA ASP A 212 5.07 10.59 -0.51
C ASP A 212 6.11 10.15 -1.53
N SER A 213 5.94 8.96 -2.13
CA SER A 213 6.86 8.45 -3.15
C SER A 213 6.82 9.32 -4.41
N LEU A 214 5.66 9.75 -4.87
CA LEU A 214 5.55 10.68 -6.00
C LEU A 214 6.15 12.04 -5.67
N TYR A 215 5.91 12.55 -4.46
CA TYR A 215 6.53 13.80 -3.99
C TYR A 215 8.05 13.68 -3.89
N ALA A 216 8.57 12.53 -3.46
CA ALA A 216 10.00 12.22 -3.45
C ALA A 216 10.63 12.32 -4.84
N ALA A 217 9.99 11.69 -5.83
CA ALA A 217 10.42 11.72 -7.22
C ALA A 217 10.41 13.15 -7.78
N TYR A 218 9.37 13.93 -7.45
CA TYR A 218 9.29 15.35 -7.81
C TYR A 218 10.40 16.18 -7.15
N TYR A 219 10.63 15.97 -5.86
CA TYR A 219 11.62 16.71 -5.09
C TYR A 219 13.04 16.50 -5.63
N ILE A 220 13.44 15.25 -5.89
CA ILE A 220 14.75 14.93 -6.48
C ILE A 220 14.91 15.51 -7.87
N HIS A 221 13.83 15.54 -8.66
CA HIS A 221 13.87 16.16 -9.99
C HIS A 221 14.13 17.66 -9.91
N LYS A 222 13.54 18.35 -8.93
CA LYS A 222 13.67 19.80 -8.74
C LYS A 222 14.97 20.19 -8.02
N HIS A 223 15.50 19.29 -7.19
CA HIS A 223 16.65 19.51 -6.34
C HIS A 223 17.68 18.39 -6.53
N PRO A 224 18.36 18.30 -7.69
CA PRO A 224 19.33 17.25 -7.98
C PRO A 224 20.62 17.34 -7.13
N GLU A 225 20.79 18.45 -6.40
CA GLU A 225 22.02 18.84 -5.70
C GLU A 225 22.06 18.33 -4.24
N TYR A 226 20.96 17.74 -3.76
CA TYR A 226 20.88 17.14 -2.43
C TYR A 226 21.39 15.69 -2.49
N GLU A 227 22.71 15.57 -2.40
CA GLU A 227 23.43 14.35 -1.98
C GLU A 227 23.98 14.48 -0.56
#